data_AF-A0AAU9KEY0-F1
#
_entry.id   AF-A0AAU9KEY0-F1
#
_cell.length_a   1.000
_cell.length_b   1.000
_cell.length_c   1.000
_cell.angle_alpha   90.00
_cell.angle_beta   90.00
_cell.angle_gamma   90.00
#
_symmetry.space_group_name_H-M   'P 1'
#
loop_
_entity.id
_entity.type
_entity.pdbx_description
1 polymer ?
#
loop_
_entity_poly.entity_id
_entity_poly.type
_entity_poly.pdbx_seq_one_letter_code
_entity_poly.pdbx_strand_id
1 'polypeptide(L)'
;MIGSNLMLLRGSQSPLSKKYILKLIILKSFIFPALWLLVIFGFWEAGIFGDNRVMAYTIFIGQSSPITVVVLMVAQMLNAAIAECSVMFLWQYLAAPVSLTFFTYIFFLMT
;
A
#
# COMPACT_ATOMS: atom_id res chain seq x y z
N MET A 1 14.62 -6.73 -11.18
CA MET A 1 15.27 -6.01 -10.06
C MET A 1 14.89 -6.53 -8.68
N ILE A 2 13.63 -6.96 -8.43
CA ILE A 2 13.25 -7.56 -7.13
C ILE A 2 13.81 -9.00 -6.96
N GLY A 3 13.76 -9.81 -8.02
CA GLY A 3 14.27 -11.20 -8.00
C GLY A 3 15.77 -11.30 -7.71
N SER A 4 16.58 -10.38 -8.22
CA SER A 4 18.02 -10.31 -7.95
C SER A 4 18.34 -9.96 -6.49
N ASN A 5 17.55 -9.09 -5.85
CA ASN A 5 17.68 -8.78 -4.42
C ASN A 5 17.24 -9.96 -3.53
N LEU A 6 16.22 -10.72 -3.93
CA LEU A 6 15.81 -11.94 -3.22
C LEU A 6 16.82 -13.08 -3.36
N MET A 7 17.55 -13.13 -4.48
CA MET A 7 18.61 -14.12 -4.72
C MET A 7 19.86 -13.84 -3.87
N LEU A 8 20.22 -12.57 -3.67
CA LEU A 8 21.26 -12.13 -2.72
C LEU A 8 20.89 -12.39 -1.25
N LEU A 9 19.60 -12.56 -0.96
CA LEU A 9 19.05 -12.81 0.37
C LEU A 9 18.95 -14.29 0.73
N ARG A 10 19.27 -15.22 -0.18
CA ARG A 10 19.23 -16.67 0.04
C ARG A 10 20.40 -17.09 0.96
N GLY A 11 20.34 -16.67 2.22
CA GLY A 11 21.37 -16.93 3.23
C GLY A 11 21.47 -15.87 4.35
N SER A 12 20.86 -14.70 4.19
CA SER A 12 20.88 -13.65 5.23
C SER A 12 19.62 -13.74 6.10
N GLN A 13 19.83 -14.02 7.39
CA GLN A 13 18.78 -13.91 8.40
C GLN A 13 18.34 -12.44 8.46
N SER A 14 17.15 -12.12 7.96
CA SER A 14 16.59 -10.78 8.12
C SER A 14 16.48 -10.47 9.62
N PRO A 15 17.13 -9.41 10.13
CA PRO A 15 17.05 -9.07 11.56
C PRO A 15 15.68 -8.49 11.94
N LEU A 16 14.78 -8.28 10.98
CA LEU A 16 13.41 -7.86 11.23
C LEU A 16 12.57 -8.95 11.87
N SER A 17 12.03 -8.61 13.04
CA SER A 17 10.99 -9.41 13.69
C SER A 17 9.76 -9.52 12.77
N LYS A 18 9.33 -10.74 12.47
CA LYS A 18 8.12 -11.06 11.68
C LYS A 18 6.88 -10.28 12.18
N LYS A 19 6.82 -9.98 13.48
CA LYS A 19 5.76 -9.17 14.11
C LYS A 19 5.72 -7.73 13.59
N TYR A 20 6.87 -7.13 13.30
CA TYR A 20 6.96 -5.76 12.78
C TYR A 20 6.46 -5.69 11.34
N ILE A 21 6.86 -6.66 10.51
CA ILE A 21 6.41 -6.79 9.12
C ILE A 21 4.88 -6.93 9.08
N LEU A 22 4.31 -7.80 9.92
CA LEU A 22 2.86 -7.99 9.98
C LEU A 22 2.10 -6.71 10.38
N LYS A 23 2.58 -5.99 11.41
CA LYS A 23 1.97 -4.72 11.82
C LYS A 23 1.99 -3.68 10.72
N LEU A 24 3.11 -3.59 9.98
CA LEU A 24 3.26 -2.61 8.90
C LEU A 24 2.34 -2.94 7.71
N ILE A 25 2.21 -4.22 7.37
CA ILE A 25 1.24 -4.67 6.36
C ILE A 25 -0.18 -4.31 6.79
N ILE A 26 -0.58 -4.59 8.04
CA ILE A 26 -1.94 -4.30 8.52
C ILE A 26 -2.21 -2.79 8.48
N LEU A 27 -1.30 -1.99 9.03
CA LEU A 27 -1.40 -0.53 9.04
C LEU A 27 -1.58 0.01 7.63
N LYS A 28 -0.79 -0.49 6.68
CA LYS A 28 -0.79 0.07 5.34
C LYS A 28 -1.87 -0.51 4.43
N SER A 29 -2.27 -1.76 4.61
CA SER A 29 -3.31 -2.40 3.81
C SER A 29 -4.73 -2.15 4.33
N PHE A 30 -4.90 -1.70 5.56
CA PHE A 30 -6.24 -1.45 6.12
C PHE A 30 -6.43 -0.03 6.65
N ILE A 31 -5.50 0.49 7.45
CA ILE A 31 -5.69 1.81 8.09
C ILE A 31 -5.54 2.93 7.06
N PHE A 32 -4.50 2.87 6.21
CA PHE A 32 -4.30 3.88 5.16
C PHE A 32 -5.48 3.97 4.16
N PRO A 33 -5.96 2.86 3.57
CA PRO A 33 -7.09 2.89 2.67
C PRO A 33 -8.38 3.33 3.37
N ALA A 34 -8.61 2.93 4.62
CA ALA A 34 -9.77 3.38 5.39
C ALA A 34 -9.77 4.90 5.62
N LEU A 35 -8.63 5.48 5.98
CA LEU A 35 -8.50 6.94 6.14
C LEU A 35 -8.77 7.67 4.82
N TRP A 36 -8.22 7.17 3.71
CA TRP A 36 -8.48 7.76 2.40
C TRP A 36 -9.93 7.63 1.95
N LEU A 37 -10.59 6.53 2.30
CA LEU A 37 -12.01 6.35 2.03
C LEU A 37 -12.85 7.39 2.77
N LEU A 38 -12.54 7.68 4.04
CA LEU A 38 -13.21 8.73 4.81
C LEU A 38 -12.98 10.12 4.21
N VAL A 39 -11.76 10.42 3.78
CA VAL A 39 -11.43 11.70 3.14
C VAL A 39 -12.23 11.88 1.85
N ILE A 40 -12.31 10.85 1.02
CA ILE A 40 -13.02 10.91 -0.27
C ILE A 40 -14.53 10.94 -0.07
N PHE A 41 -15.05 10.23 0.93
CA PHE A 41 -16.45 10.34 1.33
C PHE A 41 -16.79 11.78 1.77
N GLY A 42 -15.93 12.40 2.59
CA GLY A 42 -16.11 13.81 2.96
C GLY A 42 -16.10 14.76 1.77
N PHE A 43 -15.24 14.51 0.78
CA PHE A 43 -15.22 15.28 -0.47
C PHE A 43 -16.42 15.01 -1.39
N TRP A 44 -16.98 13.80 -1.35
CA TRP A 44 -18.20 13.44 -2.05
C TRP A 44 -19.40 14.20 -1.48
N GLU A 45 -19.59 14.17 -0.15
CA GLU A 45 -20.63 14.93 0.56
C GLU A 45 -20.48 16.45 0.38
N ALA A 46 -19.25 16.95 0.30
CA ALA A 46 -18.97 18.35 -0.02
C ALA A 46 -19.23 18.73 -1.49
N GLY A 47 -19.63 17.77 -2.34
CA GLY A 47 -19.96 18.01 -3.75
C GLY A 47 -18.76 18.31 -4.65
N ILE A 48 -17.52 18.10 -4.18
CA ILE A 48 -16.30 18.43 -4.94
C ILE A 48 -16.22 17.60 -6.22
N PHE A 49 -16.69 16.36 -6.18
CA PHE A 49 -16.67 15.44 -7.31
C PHE A 49 -17.88 15.57 -8.24
N GLY A 50 -18.89 16.37 -7.89
CA GLY A 50 -20.19 16.37 -8.56
C GLY A 50 -20.76 14.95 -8.62
N ASP A 51 -21.36 14.59 -9.76
CA ASP A 51 -21.91 13.23 -10.00
C ASP A 51 -20.87 12.24 -10.60
N ASN A 52 -19.59 12.65 -10.67
CA ASN A 52 -18.56 11.88 -11.35
C ASN A 52 -17.83 10.90 -10.41
N ARG A 53 -18.47 9.75 -10.19
CA ARG A 53 -17.95 8.64 -9.35
C ARG A 53 -16.60 8.09 -9.80
N VAL A 54 -16.31 8.16 -11.10
CA VAL A 54 -15.05 7.65 -11.68
C VAL A 54 -13.86 8.50 -11.23
N MET A 55 -14.05 9.82 -11.11
CA MET A 55 -13.00 10.72 -10.64
C MET A 55 -12.66 10.45 -9.16
N ALA A 56 -13.69 10.31 -8.31
CA ALA A 56 -13.52 9.99 -6.90
C ALA A 56 -12.82 8.64 -6.69
N TYR A 57 -13.19 7.61 -7.46
CA TYR A 57 -12.55 6.29 -7.41
C TYR A 57 -11.08 6.31 -7.88
N THR A 58 -10.77 7.09 -8.91
CA THR A 58 -9.40 7.19 -9.44
C THR A 58 -8.47 7.82 -8.41
N ILE A 59 -8.95 8.84 -7.68
CA ILE A 59 -8.20 9.47 -6.58
C ILE A 59 -8.05 8.50 -5.40
N PHE A 60 -9.09 7.72 -5.09
CA PHE A 60 -9.03 6.69 -4.05
C PHE A 60 -7.93 5.67 -4.32
N ILE A 61 -7.91 5.07 -5.51
CA ILE A 61 -6.89 4.10 -5.90
C ILE A 61 -5.50 4.73 -5.94
N GLY A 62 -5.38 5.93 -6.52
CA GLY A 62 -4.09 6.62 -6.67
C GLY A 62 -3.44 7.01 -5.34
N GLN A 63 -4.22 7.16 -4.28
CA GLN A 63 -3.70 7.40 -2.93
C GLN A 63 -3.54 6.10 -2.13
N SER A 64 -4.36 5.09 -2.42
CA SER A 64 -4.22 3.74 -1.88
C SER A 64 -2.93 3.04 -2.35
N SER A 65 -2.28 3.53 -3.42
CA SER A 65 -1.03 2.96 -3.97
C SER A 65 -0.17 4.06 -4.64
N PRO A 66 1.16 4.23 -4.42
CA PRO A 66 2.10 3.43 -3.61
C PRO A 66 3.12 4.28 -2.79
N ILE A 67 3.04 4.27 -1.45
CA ILE A 67 4.16 4.74 -0.60
C ILE A 67 5.29 3.67 -0.49
N THR A 68 5.08 2.39 -0.84
CA THR A 68 6.10 1.33 -0.59
C THR A 68 7.15 1.25 -1.70
N VAL A 69 6.77 1.53 -2.96
CA VAL A 69 7.71 1.56 -4.10
C VAL A 69 8.73 2.67 -3.90
N VAL A 70 8.27 3.85 -3.50
CA VAL A 70 9.12 5.03 -3.24
C VAL A 70 10.08 4.75 -2.07
N VAL A 71 9.59 4.15 -0.97
CA VAL A 71 10.45 3.78 0.16
C VAL A 71 11.52 2.76 -0.24
N LEU A 72 11.18 1.76 -1.07
CA LEU A 72 12.15 0.79 -1.58
C LEU A 72 13.20 1.47 -2.48
N MET A 73 12.80 2.40 -3.35
CA MET A 73 13.74 3.17 -4.18
C MET A 73 14.69 4.01 -3.33
N VAL A 74 14.18 4.70 -2.31
CA VAL A 74 15.03 5.49 -1.39
C VAL A 74 16.00 4.58 -0.62
N ALA A 75 15.55 3.43 -0.15
CA ALA A 75 16.40 2.43 0.51
C ALA A 75 17.50 1.89 -0.44
N GLN A 76 17.17 1.69 -1.71
CA GLN A 76 18.15 1.32 -2.75
C GLN A 76 19.17 2.43 -3.01
N MET A 77 18.73 3.69 -3.10
CA MET A 77 19.62 4.84 -3.31
C MET A 77 20.58 5.04 -2.13
N LEU A 78 20.12 4.80 -0.90
CA LEU A 78 20.92 4.90 0.31
C LEU A 78 21.74 3.64 0.60
N ASN A 79 21.63 2.61 -0.25
CA ASN A 79 22.28 1.31 -0.12
C ASN A 79 22.09 0.67 1.28
N ALA A 80 20.94 0.94 1.91
CA ALA A 80 20.64 0.58 3.30
C ALA A 80 19.28 -0.14 3.38
N ALA A 81 19.18 -1.15 4.24
CA ALA A 81 17.94 -1.90 4.51
C ALA A 81 17.20 -2.47 3.27
N ILE A 82 17.90 -2.68 2.16
CA ILE A 82 17.31 -3.17 0.89
C ILE A 82 16.61 -4.51 1.07
N ALA A 83 17.21 -5.39 1.87
CA ALA A 83 16.69 -6.73 2.14
C ALA A 83 15.33 -6.69 2.86
N GLU A 84 15.27 -5.85 3.89
CA GLU A 84 14.12 -5.62 4.73
C GLU A 84 12.97 -4.99 3.94
N CYS A 85 13.26 -3.93 3.18
CA CYS A 85 12.29 -3.27 2.32
C CYS A 85 11.78 -4.21 1.22
N SER A 86 12.62 -5.10 0.67
CA SER A 86 12.20 -6.06 -0.36
C SER A 86 11.21 -7.10 0.18
N VAL A 87 11.44 -7.61 1.39
CA VAL A 87 10.51 -8.54 2.05
C VAL A 87 9.18 -7.84 2.37
N MET A 88 9.24 -6.62 2.91
CA MET A 88 8.02 -5.82 3.16
C MET A 88 7.24 -5.55 1.87
N PHE A 89 7.94 -5.22 0.79
CA PHE A 89 7.34 -4.96 -0.51
C PHE A 89 6.64 -6.19 -1.08
N LEU A 90 7.27 -7.37 -0.96
CA LEU A 90 6.69 -8.63 -1.42
C LEU A 90 5.38 -8.96 -0.69
N TRP A 91 5.38 -8.86 0.64
CA TRP A 91 4.17 -9.10 1.42
C TRP A 91 3.08 -8.06 1.18
N GLN A 92 3.47 -6.80 0.97
CA GLN A 92 2.55 -5.74 0.59
C GLN A 92 1.88 -6.02 -0.75
N TYR A 93 2.65 -6.46 -1.75
CA TYR A 93 2.13 -6.83 -3.06
C TYR A 93 1.16 -8.01 -3.00
N LEU A 94 1.43 -9.00 -2.15
CA LEU A 94 0.54 -10.13 -1.92
C LEU A 94 -0.77 -9.71 -1.23
N ALA A 95 -0.71 -8.76 -0.29
CA ALA A 95 -1.88 -8.27 0.43
C ALA A 95 -2.69 -7.21 -0.36
N ALA A 96 -2.06 -6.53 -1.32
CA ALA A 96 -2.66 -5.48 -2.13
C ALA A 96 -3.96 -5.87 -2.85
N PRO A 97 -4.05 -7.00 -3.59
CA PRO A 97 -5.28 -7.36 -4.29
C PRO A 97 -6.46 -7.56 -3.34
N VAL A 98 -6.24 -8.23 -2.19
CA VAL A 98 -7.31 -8.48 -1.20
C VAL A 98 -7.83 -7.17 -0.61
N SER A 99 -6.91 -6.28 -0.21
CA SER A 99 -7.26 -4.97 0.34
C SER A 99 -7.97 -4.11 -0.70
N LEU A 100 -7.41 -3.98 -1.91
CA LEU A 100 -7.99 -3.16 -2.98
C LEU A 100 -9.38 -3.66 -3.36
N THR A 101 -9.59 -4.96 -3.55
CA THR A 101 -10.91 -5.50 -3.87
C THR A 101 -11.93 -5.20 -2.76
N PHE A 102 -11.55 -5.37 -1.50
CA PHE A 102 -12.44 -5.10 -0.36
C PHE A 102 -12.84 -3.62 -0.29
N PHE A 103 -11.87 -2.70 -0.37
CA PHE A 103 -12.15 -1.27 -0.28
C PHE A 103 -12.84 -0.72 -1.54
N THR A 104 -12.54 -1.25 -2.73
CA THR A 104 -13.28 -0.94 -3.95
C THR A 104 -14.76 -1.30 -3.79
N TYR A 105 -15.06 -2.46 -3.21
CA TYR A 105 -16.45 -2.87 -2.97
C TYR A 105 -17.16 -1.91 -2.01
N ILE A 106 -16.49 -1.54 -0.90
CA ILE A 106 -17.05 -0.57 0.06
C ILE A 106 -17.27 0.80 -0.59
N PHE A 107 -16.33 1.27 -1.41
CA PHE A 107 -16.42 2.55 -2.09
C PHE A 107 -17.67 2.62 -2.98
N PHE A 108 -17.90 1.62 -3.82
CA PHE A 108 -19.09 1.56 -4.67
C PHE A 108 -20.40 1.31 -3.92
N LEU A 109 -20.34 0.80 -2.68
CA LEU A 109 -21.52 0.62 -1.85
C LEU A 109 -21.92 1.91 -1.10
N MET A 110 -20.94 2.76 -0.77
CA MET A 110 -21.18 4.04 -0.06
C MET A 110 -21.50 5.22 -0.99
N THR A 111 -21.19 5.13 -2.28
CA THR A 111 -21.29 6.22 -3.27
C THR A 111 -22.35 5.90 -4.31
#